data_AF-A0A2G9T7Z9-F1
#
_entry.id   AF-A0A2G9T7Z9-F1
#
_cell.length_a   1.000
_cell.length_b   1.000
_cell.length_c   1.000
_cell.angle_alpha   90.00
_cell.angle_beta   90.00
_cell.angle_gamma   90.00
#
_symmetry.space_group_name_H-M   'P 1'
#
loop_
_entity.id
_entity.type
_entity.pdbx_description
1 polymer ?
#
loop_
_entity_poly.entity_id
_entity_poly.type
_entity_poly.pdbx_seq_one_letter_code
_entity_poly.pdbx_strand_id
1 'polypeptide(L)'
;MLQQYDCGLETSAKAVADQCTTSPSTSPPSQVKENIHRVSRSSARFRTDAMTESVKHWWGQVRRVNGIGRRAIFKAKHEASTIRFFTL
;
A
#
# COMPACT_ATOMS: atom_id res chain seq x y z
N MET A 1 10.66 11.88 1.06
CA MET A 1 9.97 11.85 -0.24
C MET A 1 8.49 11.91 0.08
N LEU A 2 7.79 12.97 -0.32
CA LEU A 2 6.33 13.01 -0.19
C LEU A 2 5.76 12.23 -1.37
N GLN A 3 4.89 11.25 -1.10
CA GLN A 3 4.13 10.63 -2.18
C GLN A 3 3.09 11.66 -2.65
N GLN A 4 3.16 12.01 -3.93
CA GLN A 4 2.16 12.86 -4.56
C GLN A 4 1.19 11.96 -5.32
N TYR A 5 -0.10 12.29 -5.23
CA TYR A 5 -1.13 11.56 -5.96
C TYR A 5 -0.97 11.81 -7.46
N ASP A 6 -1.01 10.74 -8.25
CA ASP A 6 -0.85 10.79 -9.71
C ASP A 6 -2.09 10.16 -10.37
N CYS A 7 -2.86 10.97 -11.10
CA CYS A 7 -4.09 10.53 -11.75
C CYS A 7 -3.84 9.53 -12.90
N GLY A 8 -2.65 9.55 -13.50
CA GLY A 8 -2.23 8.56 -14.50
C GLY A 8 -2.03 7.19 -13.85
N LEU A 9 -1.39 7.15 -12.68
CA LEU A 9 -1.27 5.93 -11.89
C LEU A 9 -2.64 5.43 -11.42
N GLU A 10 -3.54 6.31 -10.95
CA GLU A 10 -4.92 5.94 -10.60
C GLU A 10 -5.64 5.28 -11.78
N THR A 11 -5.56 5.89 -12.97
CA THR A 11 -6.21 5.37 -14.17
C THR A 11 -5.69 3.98 -14.53
N SER A 12 -4.37 3.77 -14.46
CA SER A 12 -3.77 2.45 -14.71
C SER A 12 -4.20 1.41 -13.66
N ALA A 13 -4.19 1.77 -12.38
CA ALA A 13 -4.63 0.88 -11.29
C ALA A 13 -6.11 0.51 -11.41
N LYS A 14 -6.95 1.46 -11.82
CA LYS A 14 -8.36 1.20 -12.12
C LYS A 14 -8.53 0.21 -13.27
N ALA A 15 -7.78 0.37 -14.36
CA ALA A 15 -7.85 -0.54 -15.52
C ALA A 15 -7.52 -1.99 -15.13
N VAL A 16 -6.60 -2.19 -14.18
CA VAL A 16 -6.28 -3.51 -13.62
C VAL A 16 -7.42 -4.01 -12.71
N ALA A 17 -7.93 -3.14 -11.83
CA ALA A 17 -9.03 -3.50 -10.94
C ALA A 17 -10.31 -3.90 -11.68
N ASP A 18 -10.61 -3.24 -12.81
CA ASP A 18 -11.79 -3.52 -13.65
C ASP A 18 -11.73 -4.91 -14.30
N GLN A 19 -10.55 -5.51 -14.44
CA GLN A 19 -10.38 -6.90 -14.92
C GLN A 19 -10.78 -7.94 -13.86
N CYS A 20 -11.09 -7.52 -12.63
CA CYS A 20 -11.45 -8.40 -11.52
C CYS A 20 -10.38 -9.47 -11.20
N THR A 21 -9.12 -9.17 -11.51
CA THR A 21 -7.96 -10.06 -11.28
C THR A 21 -7.53 -10.08 -9.81
N THR A 22 -6.83 -11.14 -9.42
CA THR A 22 -6.12 -11.26 -8.13
C THR A 22 -4.61 -11.08 -8.29
N SER A 23 -4.13 -10.91 -9.52
CA SER A 23 -2.71 -10.85 -9.84
C SER A 23 -2.34 -9.44 -10.32
N PRO A 24 -1.16 -8.93 -9.94
CA PRO A 24 -0.61 -7.69 -10.52
C PRO A 24 -0.45 -7.79 -12.05
N SER A 25 -0.29 -6.65 -12.70
CA SER A 25 -0.02 -6.60 -14.14
C SER A 25 1.28 -7.33 -14.48
N THR A 26 1.30 -8.08 -15.58
CA THR A 26 2.53 -8.74 -16.06
C THR A 26 3.57 -7.73 -16.52
N SER A 27 3.14 -6.57 -17.02
CA SER A 27 4.02 -5.50 -17.50
C SER A 27 3.44 -4.12 -17.13
N PRO A 28 3.55 -3.67 -15.87
CA PRO A 28 3.17 -2.32 -15.49
C PRO A 28 4.07 -1.28 -16.20
N PRO A 29 3.69 0.00 -16.25
CA PRO A 29 4.55 1.06 -16.75
C PRO A 29 5.94 1.04 -16.11
N SER A 30 6.96 1.48 -16.85
CA SER A 30 8.36 1.48 -16.39
C SER A 30 8.49 2.06 -14.97
N GLN A 31 9.22 1.36 -14.10
CA GLN A 31 9.46 1.73 -12.69
C GLN A 31 8.25 1.71 -11.76
N VAL A 32 7.06 1.30 -12.23
CA VAL A 32 5.88 1.12 -11.37
C VAL A 32 5.89 -0.29 -10.78
N LYS A 33 5.57 -0.37 -9.48
CA LYS A 33 5.30 -1.62 -8.77
C LYS A 33 3.86 -1.57 -8.27
N GLU A 34 3.19 -2.71 -8.29
CA GLU A 34 1.78 -2.80 -7.96
C GLU A 34 1.56 -3.70 -6.74
N ASN A 35 0.69 -3.24 -5.85
CA ASN A 35 0.10 -4.05 -4.82
C ASN A 35 -1.36 -4.31 -5.18
N ILE A 36 -1.82 -5.55 -5.06
CA ILE A 36 -3.21 -5.92 -5.27
C ILE A 36 -3.78 -6.54 -3.99
N HIS A 37 -5.03 -6.24 -3.68
CA HIS A 37 -5.73 -6.83 -2.56
C HIS A 37 -7.24 -6.81 -2.81
N ARG A 38 -7.90 -7.94 -2.58
CA ARG A 38 -9.36 -8.04 -2.66
C ARG A 38 -9.94 -8.03 -1.27
N VAL A 39 -10.94 -7.18 -1.07
CA VAL A 39 -11.68 -7.09 0.18
C VAL A 39 -13.10 -7.59 -0.07
N SER A 40 -13.59 -8.47 0.78
CA SER A 40 -15.00 -8.89 0.73
C SER A 40 -15.90 -7.68 0.97
N ARG A 41 -16.99 -7.58 0.20
CA ARG A 41 -18.00 -6.54 0.39
C ARG A 41 -18.65 -6.60 1.79
N SER A 42 -18.70 -7.77 2.40
CA SER A 42 -19.20 -7.93 3.78
C SER A 42 -18.28 -7.28 4.82
N SER A 43 -16.99 -7.13 4.50
CA SER A 43 -15.96 -6.58 5.38
C SER A 43 -15.65 -5.10 5.11
N ALA A 44 -16.09 -4.57 3.97
CA ALA A 44 -15.94 -3.17 3.59
C ALA A 44 -17.19 -2.69 2.85
N ARG A 45 -18.02 -1.90 3.53
CA ARG A 45 -19.28 -1.38 2.97
C ARG A 45 -19.01 -0.31 1.93
N PHE A 46 -18.01 0.54 2.17
CA PHE A 46 -17.62 1.63 1.29
C PHE A 46 -16.23 1.40 0.68
N ARG A 47 -15.96 2.06 -0.46
CA ARG A 47 -14.66 2.00 -1.13
C ARG A 47 -13.52 2.47 -0.21
N THR A 48 -13.77 3.47 0.63
CA THR A 48 -12.82 4.00 1.63
C THR A 48 -12.44 2.97 2.69
N ASP A 49 -13.39 2.14 3.11
CA ASP A 49 -13.12 1.05 4.05
C ASP A 49 -12.22 0.01 3.38
N ALA A 50 -12.50 -0.35 2.12
CA ALA A 50 -11.69 -1.30 1.36
C ALA A 50 -10.27 -0.79 1.12
N MET A 51 -10.10 0.52 0.87
CA MET A 51 -8.78 1.15 0.78
C MET A 51 -8.02 1.05 2.11
N THR A 52 -8.70 1.35 3.22
CA THR A 52 -8.13 1.27 4.57
C THR A 52 -7.68 -0.15 4.91
N GLU A 53 -8.53 -1.16 4.67
CA GLU A 53 -8.22 -2.56 4.93
C GLU A 53 -7.07 -3.07 4.04
N SER A 54 -6.99 -2.59 2.80
CA SER A 54 -5.89 -2.95 1.89
C SER A 54 -4.54 -2.38 2.35
N VAL A 55 -4.50 -1.11 2.78
CA VAL A 55 -3.30 -0.51 3.36
C VAL A 55 -2.85 -1.27 4.61
N LYS A 56 -3.78 -1.59 5.52
CA LYS A 56 -3.49 -2.41 6.71
C LYS A 56 -2.94 -3.78 6.32
N HIS A 57 -3.52 -4.44 5.32
CA HIS A 57 -3.07 -5.74 4.86
C HIS A 57 -1.62 -5.70 4.37
N TRP A 58 -1.27 -4.75 3.50
CA TRP A 58 0.08 -4.63 2.95
C TRP A 58 1.12 -4.30 4.03
N TRP A 59 0.83 -3.35 4.92
CA TRP A 59 1.71 -3.01 6.04
C TRP A 59 1.81 -4.11 7.09
N GLY A 60 0.75 -4.90 7.26
CA GLY A 60 0.76 -6.08 8.12
C GLY A 60 1.81 -7.11 7.69
N GLN A 61 2.14 -7.21 6.39
CA GLN A 61 3.12 -8.17 5.89
C GLN A 61 4.54 -7.93 6.46
N VAL A 62 4.88 -6.69 6.78
CA VAL A 62 6.17 -6.33 7.38
C VAL A 62 6.39 -7.05 8.72
N ARG A 63 5.32 -7.43 9.42
CA ARG A 63 5.38 -8.17 10.69
C ARG A 63 5.69 -9.67 10.51
N ARG A 64 5.54 -10.22 9.29
CA ARG A 64 5.69 -11.66 9.01
C ARG A 64 7.09 -12.06 8.58
N VAL A 65 7.90 -11.10 8.16
CA VAL A 65 9.33 -11.29 7.89
C VAL A 65 10.12 -10.87 9.13
N ASN A 66 11.37 -11.33 9.26
CA ASN A 66 12.32 -10.62 10.11
C ASN A 66 12.32 -9.18 9.62
N GLY A 67 11.65 -8.30 10.37
CA GLY A 67 11.29 -6.96 9.89
C GLY A 67 12.52 -6.17 9.43
N ILE A 68 12.31 -4.93 8.99
CA ILE A 68 13.36 -4.00 8.53
C ILE A 68 14.33 -3.58 9.69
N GLY A 69 14.39 -4.37 10.78
CA GLY A 69 15.11 -4.10 12.01
C GLY A 69 14.43 -3.03 12.87
N ARG A 70 15.09 -2.67 13.98
CA ARG A 70 14.67 -1.59 14.90
C ARG A 70 14.53 -0.20 14.23
N ARG A 71 14.94 -0.05 12.97
CA ARG A 71 14.95 1.21 12.21
C ARG A 71 13.56 1.63 11.70
N ALA A 72 12.66 0.68 11.44
CA ALA A 72 11.30 0.97 10.96
C ALA A 72 10.22 0.96 12.06
N ILE A 73 10.62 0.82 13.34
CA ILE A 73 9.66 0.79 14.46
C ILE A 73 9.46 2.20 15.01
N PHE A 74 8.27 2.75 14.79
CA PHE A 74 7.84 3.97 15.47
C PHE A 74 7.67 3.73 16.97
N LYS A 75 8.22 4.61 17.80
CA LYS A 75 8.18 4.56 19.27
C LYS A 75 7.81 5.96 19.77
N ALA A 76 7.41 6.11 21.03
CA ALA A 76 7.10 7.43 21.60
C ALA A 76 8.20 8.47 21.36
N LYS A 77 9.48 8.08 21.48
CA LYS A 77 10.62 8.96 21.19
C LYS A 77 10.76 9.39 19.72
N HIS A 78 9.94 8.86 18.83
CA HIS A 78 9.93 9.15 17.40
C HIS A 78 8.77 10.06 16.98
N GLU A 79 7.93 10.51 17.91
CA GLU A 79 6.75 11.33 17.61
C GLU A 79 7.07 12.62 16.85
N ALA A 80 8.22 13.22 17.15
CA ALA A 80 8.74 14.40 16.45
C ALA A 80 9.63 14.08 15.23
N SER A 81 9.86 12.80 14.92
CA SER A 81 10.75 12.40 13.83
C SER A 81 10.03 12.50 12.49
N THR A 82 10.70 13.11 11.50
CA THR A 82 10.15 13.21 10.15
C THR A 82 9.94 11.82 9.54
N ILE A 83 8.90 11.68 8.71
CA ILE A 83 8.59 10.41 8.00
C ILE A 83 9.81 9.86 7.25
N ARG A 84 10.71 10.74 6.76
CA ARG A 84 11.96 10.36 6.07
C ARG A 84 12.86 9.45 6.91
N PHE A 85 12.81 9.54 8.24
CA PHE A 85 13.60 8.72 9.17
C PHE A 85 13.22 7.22 9.13
N PHE A 86 12.00 6.89 8.69
CA PHE A 86 11.49 5.52 8.63
C PHE A 86 11.52 4.92 7.23
N THR A 87 11.90 5.72 6.22
CA THR A 87 11.80 5.37 4.80
C THR A 87 13.14 5.39 4.05
N LEU A 88 14.27 5.64 4.73
CA LEU A 88 15.65 5.54 4.23
C LEU A 88 16.45 4.59 5.12
#